data_AF-A0A9N9KEM8-F1
#
_entry.id   AF-A0A9N9KEM8-F1
#
_cell.length_a   1.000
_cell.length_b   1.000
_cell.length_c   1.000
_cell.angle_alpha   90.00
_cell.angle_beta   90.00
_cell.angle_gamma   90.00
#
_symmetry.space_group_name_H-M   'P 1'
#
loop_
_entity.id
_entity.type
_entity.pdbx_description
1 polymer ?
#
loop_
_entity_poly.entity_id
_entity_poly.type
_entity_poly.pdbx_seq_one_letter_code
_entity_poly.pdbx_strand_id
1 'polypeptide(L)'
;ILDLTSQSSSNILALLVACDELMLEKLVDHVQKHLINRESSWLQKNFIFALHTVLKLQSCKAVQEYIIMIICEDPKPFFELKDFPTLDKDILLSLVKRNDLGIEEIDLWNYLVKWGSAQIITSKAKSKDVTKWDEKDFALLKKSLDQFMPHIRFHEISSREVYYHVRPYKKAIPENIYEDLVAYLMANVTPKVPKLPPRY
;
A
#
# COMPACT_ATOMS: atom_id res chain seq x y z
N ILE A 1 22.86 -24.98 16.49
CA ILE A 1 21.73 -24.19 15.95
C ILE A 1 21.40 -23.13 16.99
N LEU A 2 21.29 -21.86 16.60
CA LEU A 2 21.00 -20.77 17.53
C LEU A 2 19.55 -20.90 18.03
N ASP A 3 19.37 -20.91 19.35
CA ASP A 3 18.04 -20.91 19.98
C ASP A 3 17.51 -19.48 20.09
N LEU A 4 16.32 -19.27 19.53
CA LEU A 4 15.64 -17.96 19.47
C LEU A 4 14.39 -17.90 20.34
N THR A 5 14.02 -19.00 21.00
CA THR A 5 12.72 -19.14 21.70
C THR A 5 12.53 -18.21 22.90
N SER A 6 13.63 -17.76 23.51
CA SER A 6 13.61 -16.81 24.64
C SER A 6 13.75 -15.34 24.23
N GLN A 7 13.95 -15.07 22.94
CA GLN A 7 14.15 -13.72 22.42
C GLN A 7 12.82 -13.09 22.03
N SER A 8 12.71 -11.76 22.18
CA SER A 8 11.55 -11.05 21.65
C SER A 8 11.58 -11.05 20.12
N SER A 9 10.40 -11.05 19.49
CA SER A 9 10.26 -11.00 18.04
C SER A 9 10.95 -9.77 17.43
N SER A 10 10.98 -8.64 18.16
CA SER A 10 11.72 -7.44 17.76
C SER A 10 13.24 -7.67 17.75
N ASN A 11 13.79 -8.39 18.73
CA ASN A 11 15.21 -8.75 18.77
C ASN A 11 15.56 -9.74 17.68
N ILE A 12 14.66 -10.69 17.37
CA ILE A 12 14.83 -11.64 16.27
C ILE A 12 14.86 -10.90 14.92
N LEU A 13 14.00 -9.88 14.73
CA LEU A 13 14.04 -9.05 13.54
C LEU A 13 15.32 -8.19 13.47
N ALA A 14 15.79 -7.64 14.59
CA ALA A 14 17.07 -6.92 14.64
C ALA A 14 18.26 -7.85 14.35
N LEU A 15 18.20 -9.10 14.82
CA LEU A 15 19.18 -10.13 14.47
C LEU A 15 19.16 -10.41 12.97
N LEU A 16 17.98 -10.47 12.34
CA LEU A 16 17.87 -10.66 10.89
C LEU A 16 18.61 -9.56 10.11
N VAL A 17 18.45 -8.30 10.53
CA VAL A 17 19.16 -7.14 9.96
C VAL A 17 20.68 -7.33 10.11
N ALA A 18 21.16 -7.64 11.31
CA ALA A 18 22.59 -7.85 11.53
C ALA A 18 23.15 -9.04 10.71
N CYS A 19 22.35 -10.08 10.49
CA CYS A 19 22.76 -11.22 9.67
C CYS A 19 22.87 -10.86 8.18
N ASP A 20 21.95 -10.04 7.66
CA ASP A 20 22.02 -9.51 6.28
C ASP A 20 23.26 -8.62 6.10
N GLU A 21 23.49 -7.68 7.03
CA GLU A 21 24.65 -6.76 6.99
C GLU A 21 26.00 -7.50 7.08
N LEU A 22 26.07 -8.56 7.89
CA LEU A 22 27.27 -9.38 8.05
C LEU A 22 27.37 -10.52 7.02
N MET A 23 26.45 -10.58 6.05
CA MET A 23 26.39 -11.60 4.99
C MET A 23 26.38 -13.04 5.53
N LEU A 24 25.70 -13.28 6.65
CA LEU A 24 25.58 -14.58 7.30
C LEU A 24 24.42 -15.40 6.71
N GLU A 25 24.50 -15.75 5.43
CA GLU A 25 23.39 -16.33 4.64
C GLU A 25 22.68 -17.51 5.33
N LYS A 26 23.43 -18.47 5.88
CA LYS A 26 22.84 -19.63 6.58
C LYS A 26 22.04 -19.22 7.82
N LEU A 27 22.46 -18.16 8.50
CA LEU A 27 21.77 -17.64 9.67
C LEU A 27 20.57 -16.81 9.26
N VAL A 28 20.66 -16.03 8.18
CA VAL A 28 19.52 -15.34 7.55
C VAL A 28 18.40 -16.36 7.27
N ASP A 29 18.70 -17.47 6.60
CA ASP A 29 17.71 -18.52 6.31
C ASP A 29 17.06 -19.11 7.57
N HIS A 30 17.86 -19.36 8.61
CA HIS A 30 17.38 -19.89 9.89
C HIS A 30 16.45 -18.91 10.60
N VAL A 31 16.83 -17.63 10.67
CA VAL A 31 16.05 -16.57 11.31
C VAL A 31 14.76 -16.29 10.55
N GLN A 32 14.81 -16.25 9.21
CA GLN A 32 13.62 -16.10 8.37
C GLN A 32 12.58 -17.21 8.63
N LYS A 33 13.03 -18.48 8.62
CA LYS A 33 12.16 -19.62 8.93
C LYS A 33 11.57 -19.55 10.33
N HIS A 34 12.34 -19.06 11.30
CA HIS A 34 11.85 -18.88 12.66
C HIS A 34 10.74 -17.81 12.72
N LEU A 35 10.96 -16.64 12.13
CA LEU A 35 9.98 -15.54 12.08
C LEU A 35 8.66 -15.99 11.43
N ILE A 36 8.74 -16.71 10.31
CA ILE A 36 7.56 -17.20 9.58
C ILE A 36 6.79 -18.23 10.41
N ASN A 37 7.49 -19.23 10.98
CA ASN A 37 6.83 -20.37 11.61
C ASN A 37 6.39 -20.14 13.05
N ARG A 38 7.05 -19.22 13.78
CA ARG A 38 6.81 -18.99 15.21
C ARG A 38 6.27 -17.61 15.53
N GLU A 39 6.65 -16.60 14.74
CA GLU A 39 6.33 -15.19 15.01
C GLU A 39 5.33 -14.59 14.00
N SER A 40 4.61 -15.43 13.25
CA SER A 40 3.61 -15.01 12.25
C SER A 40 2.58 -14.03 12.81
N SER A 41 2.01 -14.34 13.98
CA SER A 41 1.06 -13.48 14.69
C SER A 41 1.65 -12.13 15.07
N TRP A 42 2.95 -12.10 15.40
CA TRP A 42 3.63 -10.85 15.71
C TRP A 42 3.89 -10.04 14.43
N LEU A 43 4.31 -10.67 13.33
CA LEU A 43 4.49 -10.01 12.03
C LEU A 43 3.20 -9.33 11.56
N GLN A 44 2.05 -10.02 11.67
CA GLN A 44 0.75 -9.46 11.28
C GLN A 44 0.34 -8.26 12.12
N LYS A 45 0.62 -8.28 13.44
CA LYS A 45 0.35 -7.14 14.33
C LYS A 45 1.28 -5.96 14.09
N ASN A 46 2.41 -6.17 13.42
CA ASN A 46 3.47 -5.19 13.23
C ASN A 46 3.85 -5.05 11.75
N PHE A 47 2.89 -5.20 10.81
CA PHE A 47 3.18 -5.23 9.37
C PHE A 47 3.99 -4.01 8.90
N ILE A 48 3.61 -2.81 9.35
CA ILE A 48 4.29 -1.57 8.94
C ILE A 48 5.76 -1.61 9.34
N PHE A 49 6.03 -1.88 10.62
CA PHE A 49 7.40 -2.02 11.14
C PHE A 49 8.17 -3.13 10.41
N ALA A 50 7.57 -4.31 10.29
CA ALA A 50 8.20 -5.45 9.62
C ALA A 50 8.55 -5.12 8.16
N LEU A 51 7.63 -4.56 7.37
CA LEU A 51 7.86 -4.18 5.98
C LEU A 51 8.98 -3.15 5.84
N HIS A 52 8.99 -2.09 6.66
CA HIS A 52 10.05 -1.08 6.63
C HIS A 52 11.43 -1.65 6.94
N THR A 53 11.50 -2.72 7.74
CA THR A 53 12.74 -3.42 8.03
C THR A 53 13.09 -4.39 6.91
N VAL A 54 12.24 -5.38 6.61
CA VAL A 54 12.62 -6.51 5.75
C VAL A 54 12.73 -6.14 4.28
N LEU A 55 11.92 -5.19 3.77
CA LEU A 55 11.98 -4.82 2.34
C LEU A 55 13.28 -4.10 1.96
N LYS A 56 14.04 -3.61 2.95
CA LYS A 56 15.37 -3.03 2.72
C LYS A 56 16.47 -4.09 2.63
N LEU A 57 16.22 -5.31 3.13
CA LEU A 57 17.20 -6.39 3.25
C LEU A 57 17.12 -7.31 2.03
N GLN A 58 18.05 -7.19 1.09
CA GLN A 58 18.00 -7.89 -0.19
C GLN A 58 18.05 -9.43 -0.05
N SER A 59 18.68 -9.95 1.02
CA SER A 59 18.75 -11.39 1.26
C SER A 59 17.50 -11.98 1.93
N CYS A 60 16.60 -11.14 2.46
CA CYS A 60 15.47 -11.57 3.29
C CYS A 60 14.19 -11.86 2.49
N LYS A 61 14.31 -12.54 1.35
CA LYS A 61 13.21 -12.77 0.41
C LYS A 61 12.07 -13.59 1.00
N ALA A 62 12.35 -14.62 1.80
CA ALA A 62 11.32 -15.53 2.30
C ALA A 62 10.34 -14.82 3.24
N VAL A 63 10.83 -13.96 4.15
CA VAL A 63 9.96 -13.18 5.04
C VAL A 63 9.21 -12.09 4.27
N GLN A 64 9.86 -11.44 3.30
CA GLN A 64 9.19 -10.46 2.44
C GLN A 64 8.02 -11.09 1.67
N GLU A 65 8.27 -12.21 0.98
CA GLU A 65 7.26 -12.95 0.22
C GLU A 65 6.12 -13.42 1.13
N TYR A 66 6.44 -13.95 2.32
CA TYR A 66 5.44 -14.35 3.31
C TYR A 66 4.52 -13.20 3.73
N ILE A 67 5.09 -12.04 4.08
CA ILE A 67 4.30 -10.86 4.47
C ILE A 67 3.43 -10.39 3.30
N ILE A 68 4.02 -10.26 2.10
CA ILE A 68 3.30 -9.81 0.90
C ILE A 68 2.15 -10.77 0.57
N MET A 69 2.37 -12.08 0.68
CA MET A 69 1.36 -13.10 0.45
C MET A 69 0.15 -12.90 1.37
N ILE A 70 0.38 -12.73 2.68
CA ILE A 70 -0.72 -12.49 3.63
C ILE A 70 -1.48 -11.21 3.29
N ILE A 71 -0.76 -10.13 2.98
CA ILE A 71 -1.39 -8.85 2.63
C ILE A 71 -2.20 -8.98 1.34
N CYS A 72 -1.74 -9.78 0.37
CA CYS A 72 -2.46 -9.96 -0.89
C CYS A 72 -3.69 -10.84 -0.74
N GLU A 73 -3.63 -11.85 0.14
CA GLU A 73 -4.74 -12.76 0.44
C GLU A 73 -5.88 -12.07 1.20
N ASP A 74 -5.56 -11.27 2.23
CA ASP A 74 -6.54 -10.43 2.94
C ASP A 74 -5.98 -9.02 3.19
N PRO A 75 -6.17 -8.09 2.24
CA PRO A 75 -5.59 -6.75 2.34
C PRO A 75 -6.24 -5.85 3.39
N LYS A 76 -7.51 -6.08 3.73
CA LYS A 76 -8.30 -5.14 4.56
C LYS A 76 -7.68 -4.91 5.95
N PRO A 77 -7.30 -5.95 6.73
CA PRO A 77 -6.64 -5.76 8.01
C PRO A 77 -5.38 -4.90 7.94
N PHE A 78 -4.61 -5.03 6.87
CA PHE A 78 -3.39 -4.23 6.65
C PHE A 78 -3.70 -2.75 6.40
N PHE A 79 -4.62 -2.44 5.50
CA PHE A 79 -5.00 -1.06 5.17
C PHE A 79 -5.78 -0.34 6.29
N GLU A 80 -6.41 -1.10 7.18
CA GLU A 80 -7.13 -0.60 8.36
C GLU A 80 -6.23 -0.32 9.56
N LEU A 81 -4.95 -0.74 9.52
CA LEU A 81 -3.99 -0.43 10.58
C LEU A 81 -3.94 1.08 10.86
N LYS A 82 -3.83 1.41 12.15
CA LYS A 82 -3.82 2.82 12.61
C LYS A 82 -2.60 3.57 12.09
N ASP A 83 -1.48 2.88 11.98
CA ASP A 83 -0.20 3.37 11.47
C ASP A 83 -0.02 3.16 9.96
N PHE A 84 -1.00 2.60 9.23
CA PHE A 84 -0.96 2.52 7.77
C PHE A 84 -0.53 3.83 7.07
N PRO A 85 -0.97 5.03 7.51
CA PRO A 85 -0.53 6.27 6.89
C PRO A 85 0.97 6.60 7.02
N THR A 86 1.72 5.90 7.86
CA THR A 86 3.19 6.07 7.97
C THR A 86 3.96 5.20 6.98
N LEU A 87 3.28 4.29 6.27
CA LEU A 87 3.89 3.40 5.30
C LEU A 87 4.64 4.18 4.22
N ASP A 88 5.83 3.69 3.89
CA ASP A 88 6.65 4.29 2.84
C ASP A 88 5.95 4.21 1.47
N LYS A 89 6.12 5.27 0.68
CA LYS A 89 5.47 5.41 -0.63
C LYS A 89 5.86 4.28 -1.58
N ASP A 90 7.13 3.91 -1.61
CA ASP A 90 7.63 2.90 -2.55
C ASP A 90 7.15 1.50 -2.16
N ILE A 91 7.04 1.24 -0.85
CA ILE A 91 6.41 0.01 -0.33
C ILE A 91 4.94 -0.06 -0.76
N LEU A 92 4.17 1.01 -0.52
CA LEU A 92 2.76 1.06 -0.91
C LEU A 92 2.60 0.91 -2.43
N LEU A 93 3.46 1.55 -3.21
CA LEU A 93 3.45 1.48 -4.67
C LEU A 93 3.73 0.06 -5.16
N SER A 94 4.64 -0.65 -4.49
CA SER A 94 4.94 -2.05 -4.81
C SER A 94 3.73 -2.96 -4.64
N LEU A 95 2.90 -2.73 -3.60
CA LEU A 95 1.67 -3.47 -3.35
C LEU A 95 0.59 -3.11 -4.39
N VAL A 96 0.38 -1.81 -4.64
CA VAL A 96 -0.64 -1.33 -5.59
C VAL A 96 -0.40 -1.83 -7.01
N LYS A 97 0.85 -2.02 -7.42
CA LYS A 97 1.21 -2.55 -8.76
C LYS A 97 0.81 -4.01 -8.99
N ARG A 98 0.59 -4.79 -7.92
CA ARG A 98 0.34 -6.23 -8.03
C ARG A 98 -1.03 -6.53 -8.60
N ASN A 99 -1.16 -7.55 -9.45
CA ASN A 99 -2.48 -7.96 -9.92
C ASN A 99 -3.23 -8.83 -8.91
N ASP A 100 -2.52 -9.50 -8.00
CA ASP A 100 -3.07 -10.43 -7.02
C ASP A 100 -3.38 -9.80 -5.65
N LEU A 101 -3.39 -8.47 -5.56
CA LEU A 101 -3.86 -7.77 -4.36
C LEU A 101 -5.40 -7.89 -4.31
N GLY A 102 -5.93 -8.78 -3.46
CA GLY A 102 -7.35 -9.13 -3.36
C GLY A 102 -8.25 -8.04 -2.77
N ILE A 103 -8.28 -6.86 -3.37
CA ILE A 103 -9.04 -5.69 -2.92
C ILE A 103 -9.91 -5.11 -4.03
N GLU A 104 -11.10 -4.63 -3.67
CA GLU A 104 -11.95 -3.85 -4.58
C GLU A 104 -11.26 -2.53 -4.93
N GLU A 105 -11.35 -2.11 -6.19
CA GLU A 105 -10.63 -0.92 -6.66
C GLU A 105 -11.12 0.37 -6.00
N ILE A 106 -12.39 0.39 -5.57
CA ILE A 106 -12.94 1.47 -4.76
C ILE A 106 -12.33 1.52 -3.35
N ASP A 107 -12.13 0.38 -2.69
CA ASP A 107 -11.50 0.29 -1.38
C ASP A 107 -10.04 0.74 -1.48
N LEU A 108 -9.33 0.27 -2.51
CA LEU A 108 -7.96 0.70 -2.80
C LEU A 108 -7.88 2.22 -3.00
N TRP A 109 -8.78 2.80 -3.79
CA TRP A 109 -8.88 4.24 -3.97
C TRP A 109 -9.06 4.97 -2.64
N ASN A 110 -10.01 4.52 -1.80
CA ASN A 110 -10.28 5.12 -0.51
C ASN A 110 -9.06 5.07 0.42
N TYR A 111 -8.31 3.95 0.44
CA TYR A 111 -7.09 3.83 1.23
C TYR A 111 -5.94 4.68 0.67
N LEU A 112 -5.79 4.80 -0.64
CA LEU A 112 -4.81 5.69 -1.26
C LEU A 112 -5.11 7.15 -0.91
N VAL A 113 -6.37 7.59 -0.99
CA VAL A 113 -6.78 8.93 -0.57
C VAL A 113 -6.51 9.15 0.92
N LYS A 114 -6.81 8.17 1.78
CA LYS A 114 -6.49 8.22 3.22
C LYS A 114 -5.00 8.39 3.46
N TRP A 115 -4.16 7.58 2.81
CA TRP A 115 -2.70 7.66 2.90
C TRP A 115 -2.18 9.00 2.39
N GLY A 116 -2.60 9.40 1.18
CA GLY A 116 -2.17 10.64 0.52
C GLY A 116 -2.56 11.88 1.32
N SER A 117 -3.76 11.90 1.90
CA SER A 117 -4.23 12.99 2.76
C SER A 117 -3.38 13.12 4.02
N ALA A 118 -2.99 12.00 4.64
CA ALA A 118 -2.14 12.01 5.82
C ALA A 118 -0.74 12.60 5.54
N GLN A 119 -0.20 12.41 4.32
CA GLN A 119 1.07 13.03 3.91
C GLN A 119 1.00 14.56 3.84
N ILE A 120 -0.19 15.13 3.66
CA ILE A 120 -0.42 16.58 3.52
C ILE A 120 -0.68 17.23 4.89
N ILE A 121 -1.46 16.55 5.74
CA ILE A 121 -1.97 17.05 7.03
C ILE A 121 -0.83 17.33 8.04
N THR A 122 0.34 16.71 7.87
CA THR A 122 1.55 17.04 8.65
C THR A 122 1.98 18.51 8.55
N SER A 123 1.42 19.29 7.60
CA SER A 123 1.73 20.71 7.41
C SER A 123 0.74 21.73 8.02
N LYS A 124 -0.42 21.32 8.57
CA LYS A 124 -1.34 22.10 9.43
C LYS A 124 -2.67 21.35 9.57
N ALA A 125 -3.33 21.50 10.71
CA ALA A 125 -4.63 20.91 11.07
C ALA A 125 -5.72 21.13 10.00
N LYS A 126 -5.75 20.30 8.96
CA LYS A 126 -6.73 20.36 7.87
C LYS A 126 -7.84 19.34 8.09
N SER A 127 -9.05 19.76 7.74
CA SER A 127 -10.28 18.98 7.91
C SER A 127 -10.25 17.73 7.05
N LYS A 128 -10.81 16.62 7.56
CA LYS A 128 -11.11 15.42 6.76
C LYS A 128 -12.18 15.68 5.69
N ASP A 129 -12.87 16.82 5.78
CA ASP A 129 -13.90 17.23 4.83
C ASP A 129 -13.25 17.86 3.59
N VAL A 130 -13.27 17.12 2.48
CA VAL A 130 -12.72 17.52 1.18
C VAL A 130 -13.40 18.77 0.60
N THR A 131 -14.61 19.11 1.04
CA THR A 131 -15.31 20.33 0.59
C THR A 131 -14.63 21.61 1.09
N LYS A 132 -13.80 21.51 2.13
CA LYS A 132 -13.05 22.62 2.73
C LYS A 132 -11.63 22.75 2.18
N TRP A 133 -11.25 21.91 1.22
CA TRP A 133 -9.90 21.89 0.66
C TRP A 133 -9.69 23.00 -0.36
N ASP A 134 -8.54 23.65 -0.27
CA ASP A 134 -8.12 24.67 -1.23
C ASP A 134 -7.36 24.04 -2.42
N GLU A 135 -7.00 24.83 -3.42
CA GLU A 135 -6.25 24.33 -4.59
C GLU A 135 -4.88 23.77 -4.22
N LYS A 136 -4.25 24.31 -3.17
CA LYS A 136 -2.94 23.84 -2.70
C LYS A 136 -3.06 22.44 -2.10
N ASP A 137 -4.15 22.15 -1.39
CA ASP A 137 -4.43 20.80 -0.87
C ASP A 137 -4.55 19.78 -1.98
N PHE A 138 -5.35 20.08 -3.00
CA PHE A 138 -5.50 19.18 -4.14
C PHE A 138 -4.20 19.01 -4.92
N ALA A 139 -3.39 20.07 -5.06
CA ALA A 139 -2.08 19.97 -5.70
C ALA A 139 -1.11 19.08 -4.93
N LEU A 140 -1.12 19.15 -3.59
CA LEU A 140 -0.31 18.28 -2.74
C LEU A 140 -0.80 16.82 -2.80
N LEU A 141 -2.12 16.59 -2.77
CA LEU A 141 -2.68 15.24 -2.93
C LEU A 141 -2.36 14.66 -4.29
N LYS A 142 -2.51 15.44 -5.35
CA LYS A 142 -2.11 15.06 -6.71
C LYS A 142 -0.68 14.58 -6.74
N LYS A 143 0.25 15.35 -6.17
CA LYS A 143 1.68 15.01 -6.11
C LYS A 143 1.94 13.71 -5.33
N SER A 144 1.23 13.49 -4.22
CA SER A 144 1.35 12.26 -3.43
C SER A 144 0.85 11.04 -4.20
N LEU A 145 -0.25 11.20 -4.93
CA LEU A 145 -0.93 10.09 -5.60
C LEU A 145 -0.48 9.83 -7.06
N ASP A 146 0.30 10.73 -7.66
CA ASP A 146 0.65 10.72 -9.08
C ASP A 146 1.19 9.37 -9.57
N GLN A 147 2.13 8.78 -8.82
CA GLN A 147 2.74 7.49 -9.19
C GLN A 147 1.79 6.29 -9.04
N PHE A 148 0.69 6.43 -8.29
CA PHE A 148 -0.30 5.38 -8.13
C PHE A 148 -1.36 5.42 -9.22
N MET A 149 -1.60 6.58 -9.85
CA MET A 149 -2.65 6.78 -10.85
C MET A 149 -2.63 5.73 -11.98
N PRO A 150 -1.48 5.38 -12.58
CA PRO A 150 -1.43 4.39 -13.65
C PRO A 150 -1.75 2.95 -13.20
N HIS A 151 -1.89 2.71 -11.89
CA HIS A 151 -2.06 1.39 -11.28
C HIS A 151 -3.44 1.17 -10.65
N ILE A 152 -4.32 2.16 -10.72
CA ILE A 152 -5.72 2.08 -10.28
C ILE A 152 -6.58 1.68 -11.49
N ARG A 153 -7.40 0.65 -11.36
CA ARG A 153 -8.33 0.22 -12.41
C ARG A 153 -9.64 0.98 -12.25
N PHE A 154 -9.64 2.27 -12.56
CA PHE A 154 -10.85 3.13 -12.43
C PHE A 154 -12.08 2.58 -13.17
N HIS A 155 -11.88 1.80 -14.23
CA HIS A 155 -12.95 1.15 -15.01
C HIS A 155 -13.67 0.02 -14.27
N GLU A 156 -13.05 -0.52 -13.22
CA GLU A 156 -13.63 -1.55 -12.33
C GLU A 156 -14.38 -0.92 -11.15
N ILE A 157 -14.41 0.43 -11.06
CA ILE A 157 -15.19 1.16 -10.07
C ILE A 157 -16.56 1.49 -10.67
N SER A 158 -17.64 1.23 -9.93
CA SER A 158 -18.99 1.51 -10.44
C SER A 158 -19.21 3.02 -10.63
N SER A 159 -20.09 3.40 -11.57
CA SER A 159 -20.43 4.81 -11.81
C SER A 159 -20.94 5.53 -10.54
N ARG A 160 -21.69 4.80 -9.70
CA ARG A 160 -22.17 5.27 -8.40
C ARG A 160 -21.00 5.60 -7.47
N GLU A 161 -20.04 4.71 -7.35
CA GLU A 161 -18.87 4.91 -6.49
C GLU A 161 -17.95 6.00 -7.02
N VAL A 162 -17.76 6.09 -8.34
CA VAL A 162 -17.04 7.21 -8.95
C VAL A 162 -17.70 8.54 -8.58
N TYR A 163 -19.02 8.63 -8.61
CA TYR A 163 -19.74 9.85 -8.24
C TYR A 163 -19.55 10.25 -6.78
N TYR A 164 -19.62 9.30 -5.85
CA TYR A 164 -19.59 9.59 -4.40
C TYR A 164 -18.17 9.65 -3.81
N HIS A 165 -17.22 8.88 -4.34
CA HIS A 165 -15.91 8.67 -3.70
C HIS A 165 -14.73 9.17 -4.56
N VAL A 166 -14.82 9.13 -5.88
CA VAL A 166 -13.72 9.57 -6.77
C VAL A 166 -13.87 11.03 -7.16
N ARG A 167 -15.05 11.43 -7.64
CA ARG A 167 -15.39 12.80 -8.09
C ARG A 167 -15.07 13.90 -7.06
N PRO A 168 -15.27 13.74 -5.74
CA PRO A 168 -14.88 14.77 -4.77
C PRO A 168 -13.40 15.16 -4.84
N TYR A 169 -12.54 14.25 -5.29
CA TYR A 169 -11.11 14.46 -5.44
C TYR A 169 -10.67 14.68 -6.90
N LYS A 170 -11.59 14.98 -7.82
CA LYS A 170 -11.28 15.17 -9.25
C LYS A 170 -10.11 16.12 -9.52
N LYS A 171 -9.93 17.15 -8.69
CA LYS A 171 -8.83 18.13 -8.81
C LYS A 171 -7.44 17.52 -8.52
N ALA A 172 -7.39 16.39 -7.80
CA ALA A 172 -6.18 15.63 -7.54
C ALA A 172 -5.89 14.53 -8.59
N ILE A 173 -6.82 14.28 -9.50
CA ILE A 173 -6.67 13.28 -10.57
C ILE A 173 -6.16 13.99 -11.82
N PRO A 174 -5.20 13.40 -12.58
CA PRO A 174 -4.82 13.92 -13.89
C PRO A 174 -6.05 14.07 -14.80
N GLU A 175 -6.19 15.24 -15.44
CA GLU A 175 -7.38 15.57 -16.24
C GLU A 175 -7.64 14.57 -17.35
N ASN A 176 -6.59 14.10 -18.03
CA ASN A 176 -6.68 13.06 -19.05
C ASN A 176 -7.26 11.74 -18.52
N ILE A 177 -6.95 11.35 -17.27
CA ILE A 177 -7.49 10.13 -16.64
C ILE A 177 -8.95 10.34 -16.26
N TYR A 178 -9.28 11.49 -15.67
CA TYR A 178 -10.63 11.79 -15.23
C TYR A 178 -11.61 11.92 -16.40
N GLU A 179 -11.23 12.62 -17.47
CA GLU A 179 -12.06 12.76 -18.67
C GLU A 179 -12.24 11.42 -19.41
N ASP A 180 -11.22 10.58 -19.48
CA ASP A 180 -11.33 9.23 -20.06
C ASP A 180 -12.31 8.35 -19.26
N LEU A 181 -12.24 8.40 -17.93
CA LEU A 181 -13.18 7.73 -17.03
C LEU A 181 -14.62 8.23 -17.23
N VAL A 182 -14.82 9.54 -17.31
CA VAL A 182 -16.15 10.13 -17.54
C VAL A 182 -16.70 9.72 -18.91
N ALA A 183 -15.89 9.78 -19.96
CA ALA A 183 -16.28 9.38 -21.31
C ALA A 183 -16.67 7.89 -21.38
N TYR A 184 -15.93 7.03 -20.68
CA TYR A 184 -16.26 5.61 -20.54
C TYR A 184 -17.61 5.41 -19.85
N LEU A 185 -17.83 6.03 -18.69
CA LEU A 185 -19.03 5.82 -17.88
C LEU A 185 -20.29 6.47 -18.46
N MET A 186 -20.17 7.61 -19.14
CA MET A 186 -21.32 8.38 -19.62
C MET A 186 -21.65 8.15 -21.10
N ALA A 187 -20.63 7.89 -21.93
CA ALA A 187 -20.80 7.80 -23.37
C ALA A 187 -20.39 6.42 -23.94
N ASN A 188 -20.03 5.45 -23.07
CA ASN A 188 -19.56 4.12 -23.46
C ASN A 188 -18.38 4.16 -24.46
N VAL A 189 -17.54 5.20 -24.36
CA VAL A 189 -16.36 5.37 -25.22
C VAL A 189 -15.27 4.40 -24.78
N THR A 190 -14.57 3.80 -25.74
CA THR A 190 -13.41 2.96 -25.42
C THR A 190 -12.31 3.79 -24.75
N PRO A 191 -11.84 3.40 -23.56
CA PRO A 191 -10.81 4.15 -22.84
C PRO A 191 -9.52 4.26 -23.64
N LYS A 192 -8.91 5.44 -23.59
CA LYS A 192 -7.60 5.73 -24.16
C LYS A 192 -6.47 5.25 -23.25
N VAL A 193 -6.70 5.24 -21.94
CA VAL A 193 -5.75 4.70 -20.98
C VAL A 193 -5.81 3.17 -21.02
N PRO A 194 -4.67 2.46 -21.12
CA PRO A 194 -4.65 1.01 -21.13
C PRO A 194 -5.41 0.44 -19.92
N LYS A 195 -6.37 -0.44 -20.18
CA LYS A 195 -7.08 -1.17 -19.13
C LYS A 195 -6.14 -2.22 -18.53
N LEU A 196 -5.85 -2.08 -17.24
CA LEU A 196 -5.29 -3.19 -16.47
C LEU A 196 -6.39 -4.24 -16.26
N PRO A 197 -6.06 -5.55 -16.26
CA PRO A 197 -7.03 -6.61 -16.00
C PRO A 197 -7.56 -6.50 -14.58
N PRO A 198 -8.82 -6.88 -14.28
CA PRO A 198 -9.35 -6.92 -12.91
C PRO A 198 -8.41 -7.66 -11.93
N ARG A 199 -8.41 -7.26 -10.65
CA ARG A 199 -7.57 -7.93 -9.62
C ARG A 199 -8.13 -9.30 -9.19
N TYR A 200 -9.43 -9.52 -9.40
CA TYR A 200 -10.15 -10.75 -9.08
C TYR A 200 -11.29 -10.96 -10.09
#